data_AF-A0A2E5XPR9-F1
#
_entry.id   AF-A0A2E5XPR9-F1
#
_cell.length_a   1.000
_cell.length_b   1.000
_cell.length_c   1.000
_cell.angle_alpha   90.00
_cell.angle_beta   90.00
_cell.angle_gamma   90.00
#
_symmetry.space_group_name_H-M   'P 1'
#
loop_
_entity.id
_entity.type
_entity.pdbx_description
1 polymer ?
#
loop_
_entity_poly.entity_id
_entity_poly.type
_entity_poly.pdbx_seq_one_letter_code
_entity_poly.pdbx_strand_id
1 'polypeptide(L)'
;MSLKEKSDEANSDDEPLVHDDKSVDELSILKNELEDVKDKLARSMADLDNFKKRIERDREQQNLKSKGLAVLKFLEVVELIDKASNSDYPDLASAVEGIGGIQKFTKSFLESMKVERFNPVDEPFDFRFHEALTTVVNEEIEPHTIVDVIQAGYLIEGELLRPAKVVVSKKEEKKEQEEEKGE
;
A
#
# COMPACT_ATOMS: atom_id res chain seq x y z
N MET A 1 -32.74 -14.75 -94.33
CA MET A 1 -31.57 -13.86 -94.46
C MET A 1 -30.77 -14.04 -93.16
N SER A 2 -29.71 -14.84 -93.08
CA SER A 2 -28.34 -14.64 -93.64
C SER A 2 -27.82 -13.24 -93.23
N LEU A 3 -26.75 -13.01 -92.46
CA LEU A 3 -25.44 -13.67 -92.20
C LEU A 3 -25.05 -13.41 -90.70
N LYS A 4 -24.43 -14.28 -89.88
CA LYS A 4 -23.17 -15.07 -89.87
C LYS A 4 -21.93 -14.30 -89.35
N GLU A 5 -21.38 -14.77 -88.21
CA GLU A 5 -19.96 -14.81 -87.76
C GLU A 5 -19.99 -15.38 -86.32
N LYS A 6 -19.56 -16.59 -85.93
CA LYS A 6 -18.50 -17.58 -86.25
C LYS A 6 -17.12 -17.28 -85.64
N SER A 7 -16.80 -17.98 -84.54
CA SER A 7 -15.50 -18.62 -84.21
C SER A 7 -15.58 -19.13 -82.75
N ASP A 8 -15.53 -20.46 -82.51
CA ASP A 8 -14.30 -21.26 -82.29
C ASP A 8 -13.66 -20.88 -80.93
N GLU A 9 -13.29 -21.75 -80.00
CA GLU A 9 -12.95 -23.17 -79.99
C GLU A 9 -12.95 -23.61 -78.51
N ALA A 10 -13.32 -24.87 -78.26
CA ALA A 10 -13.11 -25.50 -76.97
C ALA A 10 -11.61 -25.76 -76.77
N ASN A 11 -11.02 -25.26 -75.69
CA ASN A 11 -9.78 -25.82 -75.17
C ASN A 11 -9.95 -26.21 -73.71
N SER A 12 -9.97 -27.53 -73.52
CA SER A 12 -9.91 -28.22 -72.25
C SER A 12 -8.45 -28.20 -71.76
N ASP A 13 -8.11 -27.22 -70.94
CA ASP A 13 -6.92 -27.30 -70.09
C ASP A 13 -7.41 -27.59 -68.66
N ASP A 14 -7.82 -28.85 -68.44
CA ASP A 14 -7.91 -29.45 -67.12
C ASP A 14 -6.49 -29.90 -66.74
N GLU A 15 -5.63 -28.92 -66.40
CA GLU A 15 -4.41 -29.23 -65.66
C GLU A 15 -4.84 -29.81 -64.31
N PRO A 16 -4.43 -31.03 -63.95
CA PRO A 16 -4.68 -31.52 -62.62
C PRO A 16 -3.88 -30.60 -61.69
N LEU A 17 -4.59 -29.79 -60.89
CA LEU A 17 -4.05 -29.21 -59.68
C LEU A 17 -3.56 -30.40 -58.86
N VAL A 18 -2.27 -30.72 -58.99
CA VAL A 18 -1.58 -31.64 -58.10
C VAL A 18 -1.59 -30.94 -56.75
N HIS A 19 -2.66 -31.18 -55.99
CA HIS A 19 -2.72 -30.84 -54.59
C HIS A 19 -1.60 -31.67 -53.96
N ASP A 20 -0.47 -31.01 -53.69
CA ASP A 20 0.68 -31.62 -53.05
C ASP A 20 0.19 -32.15 -51.70
N ASP A 21 0.02 -33.47 -51.63
CA ASP A 21 -0.50 -34.22 -50.47
C ASP A 21 0.29 -33.84 -49.18
N LYS A 22 1.56 -33.45 -49.36
CA LYS A 22 2.45 -32.92 -48.31
C LYS A 22 2.01 -31.57 -47.74
N SER A 23 1.49 -30.66 -48.58
CA SER A 23 1.02 -29.33 -48.15
C SER A 23 -0.26 -29.43 -47.31
N VAL A 24 -1.13 -30.39 -47.63
CA VAL A 24 -2.36 -30.64 -46.86
C VAL A 24 -2.04 -31.28 -45.52
N ASP A 25 -1.05 -32.18 -45.49
CA ASP A 25 -0.54 -32.81 -44.27
C ASP A 25 0.13 -31.78 -43.32
N GLU A 26 1.01 -30.91 -43.83
CA GLU A 26 1.62 -29.81 -43.06
C GLU A 26 0.59 -28.84 -42.47
N LEU A 27 -0.43 -28.46 -43.24
CA LEU A 27 -1.52 -27.59 -42.75
C LEU A 27 -2.34 -28.27 -41.65
N SER A 28 -2.51 -29.58 -41.71
CA SER A 28 -3.21 -30.35 -40.67
C SER A 28 -2.38 -30.41 -39.39
N ILE A 29 -1.08 -30.65 -39.51
CA ILE A 29 -0.13 -30.68 -38.38
C ILE A 29 -0.11 -29.32 -37.69
N LEU A 30 0.01 -28.23 -38.45
CA LEU A 30 0.08 -26.88 -37.89
C LEU A 30 -1.23 -26.46 -37.18
N LYS A 31 -2.38 -26.92 -37.67
CA LYS A 31 -3.68 -26.70 -37.01
C LYS A 31 -3.77 -27.45 -35.68
N ASN A 32 -3.31 -28.70 -35.64
CA ASN A 32 -3.27 -29.49 -34.41
C ASN A 32 -2.30 -28.87 -33.38
N GLU A 33 -1.12 -28.43 -33.81
CA GLU A 33 -0.17 -27.72 -32.92
C GLU A 33 -0.76 -26.42 -32.37
N LEU A 34 -1.49 -25.67 -33.20
CA LEU A 34 -2.16 -24.43 -32.78
C LEU A 34 -3.30 -24.70 -31.79
N GLU A 35 -4.06 -25.78 -31.96
CA GLU A 35 -5.08 -26.22 -31.01
C GLU A 35 -4.44 -26.66 -29.68
N ASP A 36 -3.37 -27.46 -29.72
CA ASP A 36 -2.60 -27.86 -28.55
C ASP A 36 -2.04 -26.65 -27.77
N VAL A 37 -1.53 -25.64 -28.47
CA VAL A 37 -1.02 -24.41 -27.85
C VAL A 37 -2.16 -23.60 -27.24
N LYS A 38 -3.32 -23.48 -27.92
CA LYS A 38 -4.50 -22.80 -27.38
C LYS A 38 -5.01 -23.49 -26.11
N ASP A 39 -5.05 -24.81 -26.11
CA ASP A 39 -5.44 -25.61 -24.96
C ASP A 39 -4.47 -25.42 -23.79
N LYS A 40 -3.16 -25.48 -24.04
CA LYS A 40 -2.14 -25.20 -23.04
C LYS A 40 -2.26 -23.78 -22.49
N LEU A 41 -2.54 -22.80 -23.35
CA LEU A 41 -2.73 -21.40 -22.95
C LEU A 41 -3.98 -21.23 -22.10
N ALA A 42 -5.11 -21.81 -22.49
CA ALA A 42 -6.37 -21.75 -21.75
C ALA A 42 -6.22 -22.39 -20.36
N ARG A 43 -5.55 -23.54 -20.26
CA ARG A 43 -5.23 -24.18 -18.97
C ARG A 43 -4.32 -23.29 -18.12
N SER A 44 -3.27 -22.73 -18.72
CA SER A 44 -2.35 -21.83 -18.02
C SER A 44 -3.06 -20.57 -17.50
N MET A 45 -3.98 -19.99 -18.28
CA MET A 45 -4.80 -18.85 -17.84
C MET A 45 -5.71 -19.22 -16.66
N ALA A 46 -6.32 -20.41 -16.68
CA ALA A 46 -7.12 -20.90 -15.57
C ALA A 46 -6.28 -21.14 -14.30
N ASP A 47 -5.08 -21.71 -14.44
CA ASP A 47 -4.14 -21.90 -13.34
C ASP A 47 -3.69 -20.56 -12.73
N LEU A 48 -3.43 -19.55 -13.57
CA LEU A 48 -3.11 -18.20 -13.11
C LEU A 48 -4.27 -17.54 -12.36
N ASP A 49 -5.50 -17.70 -12.82
CA ASP A 49 -6.69 -17.18 -12.12
C ASP A 49 -6.89 -17.86 -10.76
N ASN A 50 -6.75 -19.19 -10.71
CA ASN A 50 -6.80 -19.95 -9.47
C ASN A 50 -5.68 -19.54 -8.51
N PHE A 51 -4.47 -19.33 -9.02
CA PHE A 51 -3.33 -18.86 -8.23
C PHE A 51 -3.57 -17.47 -7.65
N LYS A 52 -4.05 -16.50 -8.46
CA LYS A 52 -4.41 -15.16 -7.98
C LYS A 52 -5.42 -15.21 -6.84
N LYS A 53 -6.52 -15.95 -7.03
CA LYS A 53 -7.55 -16.15 -5.99
C LYS A 53 -7.00 -16.79 -4.73
N ARG A 54 -6.02 -17.69 -4.84
CA ARG A 54 -5.36 -18.29 -3.69
C ARG A 54 -4.47 -17.27 -2.96
N ILE A 55 -3.67 -16.50 -3.69
CA ILE A 55 -2.80 -15.47 -3.12
C ILE A 55 -3.60 -14.41 -2.38
N GLU A 56 -4.74 -13.98 -2.93
CA GLU A 56 -5.64 -13.02 -2.25
C GLU A 56 -6.15 -13.58 -0.92
N ARG A 57 -6.64 -14.83 -0.90
CA ARG A 57 -7.09 -15.48 0.33
C ARG A 57 -5.95 -15.64 1.34
N ASP A 58 -4.78 -16.08 0.90
CA ASP A 58 -3.62 -16.25 1.76
C ASP A 58 -3.20 -14.89 2.36
N ARG A 59 -3.22 -13.82 1.56
CA ARG A 59 -2.94 -12.45 2.02
C ARG A 59 -3.96 -11.98 3.06
N GLU A 60 -5.25 -12.22 2.85
CA GLU A 60 -6.30 -11.89 3.82
C GLU A 60 -6.11 -12.66 5.13
N GLN A 61 -5.80 -13.95 5.06
CA GLN A 61 -5.52 -14.78 6.23
C GLN A 61 -4.27 -14.29 6.99
N GLN A 62 -3.20 -13.95 6.29
CA GLN A 62 -1.99 -13.39 6.91
C GLN A 62 -2.27 -12.03 7.56
N ASN A 63 -3.07 -11.18 6.92
CA ASN A 63 -3.50 -9.91 7.50
C ASN A 63 -4.30 -10.13 8.79
N LEU A 64 -5.25 -11.06 8.79
CA LEU A 64 -6.05 -11.40 9.98
C LEU A 64 -5.15 -11.95 11.10
N LYS A 65 -4.23 -12.85 10.78
CA LYS A 65 -3.28 -13.42 11.74
C LYS A 65 -2.38 -12.34 12.36
N SER A 66 -1.85 -11.45 11.54
CA SER A 66 -0.97 -10.35 11.98
C SER A 66 -1.72 -9.37 12.90
N LYS A 67 -2.96 -9.00 12.53
CA LYS A 67 -3.86 -8.21 13.40
C LYS A 67 -4.13 -8.93 14.71
N GLY A 68 -4.43 -10.24 14.66
CA GLY A 68 -4.70 -11.06 15.83
C GLY A 68 -3.53 -11.07 16.82
N LEU A 69 -2.29 -11.19 16.36
CA LEU A 69 -1.11 -11.15 17.21
C LEU A 69 -0.95 -9.81 17.95
N ALA A 70 -1.16 -8.69 17.25
CA ALA A 70 -1.12 -7.37 17.86
C ALA A 70 -2.24 -7.17 18.89
N VAL A 71 -3.46 -7.60 18.57
CA VAL A 71 -4.62 -7.52 19.47
C VAL A 71 -4.43 -8.38 20.71
N LEU A 72 -3.91 -9.61 20.58
CA LEU A 72 -3.63 -10.48 21.74
C LEU A 72 -2.70 -9.80 22.75
N LYS A 73 -1.65 -9.13 22.28
CA LYS A 73 -0.72 -8.39 23.14
C LYS A 73 -1.36 -7.16 23.77
N PHE A 74 -2.24 -6.48 23.04
CA PHE A 74 -3.00 -5.36 23.60
C PHE A 74 -4.01 -5.82 24.67
N LEU A 75 -4.64 -6.99 24.50
CA LEU A 75 -5.54 -7.56 25.51
C LEU A 75 -4.82 -7.84 26.83
N GLU A 76 -3.56 -8.28 26.81
CA GLU A 76 -2.74 -8.42 28.03
C GLU A 76 -2.63 -7.08 28.80
N VAL A 77 -2.54 -5.94 28.09
CA VAL A 77 -2.55 -4.60 28.71
C VAL A 77 -3.92 -4.29 29.31
N VAL A 78 -5.01 -4.59 28.60
CA VAL A 78 -6.38 -4.37 29.07
C VAL A 78 -6.62 -5.14 30.37
N GLU A 79 -6.25 -6.42 30.42
CA GLU A 79 -6.36 -7.24 31.62
C GLU A 79 -5.54 -6.70 32.79
N LEU A 80 -4.35 -6.15 32.52
CA LEU A 80 -3.51 -5.54 33.55
C LEU A 80 -4.11 -4.22 34.06
N ILE A 81 -4.73 -3.42 33.20
CA ILE A 81 -5.47 -2.21 33.57
C ILE A 81 -6.69 -2.58 34.43
N ASP A 82 -7.45 -3.61 34.04
CA ASP A 82 -8.60 -4.09 34.79
C ASP A 82 -8.17 -4.59 36.17
N LYS A 83 -7.08 -5.34 36.24
CA LYS A 83 -6.50 -5.80 37.51
C LYS A 83 -6.10 -4.62 38.38
N ALA A 84 -5.39 -3.63 37.82
CA ALA A 84 -4.98 -2.45 38.57
C ALA A 84 -6.20 -1.66 39.09
N SER A 85 -7.22 -1.48 38.26
CA SER A 85 -8.42 -0.70 38.60
C SER A 85 -9.27 -1.37 39.68
N ASN A 86 -9.28 -2.71 39.75
CA ASN A 86 -10.02 -3.47 40.74
C ASN A 86 -9.20 -3.86 41.99
N SER A 87 -7.93 -3.44 42.06
CA SER A 87 -7.08 -3.74 43.21
C SER A 87 -7.31 -2.75 44.35
N ASP A 88 -7.42 -3.27 45.57
CA ASP A 88 -7.39 -2.44 46.78
C ASP A 88 -5.94 -2.04 47.08
N TYR A 89 -5.63 -0.75 46.93
CA TYR A 89 -4.32 -0.20 47.26
C TYR A 89 -4.31 0.39 48.66
N PRO A 90 -3.32 0.07 49.50
CA PRO A 90 -3.23 0.60 50.87
C PRO A 90 -2.88 2.10 50.91
N ASP A 91 -2.22 2.60 49.87
CA ASP A 91 -1.84 4.01 49.71
C ASP A 91 -1.65 4.38 48.22
N LEU A 92 -1.44 5.68 47.97
CA LEU A 92 -1.19 6.21 46.63
C LEU A 92 0.11 5.67 46.01
N ALA A 93 1.14 5.41 46.81
CA ALA A 93 2.42 4.93 46.30
C ALA A 93 2.28 3.53 45.69
N SER A 94 1.54 2.65 46.36
CA SER A 94 1.22 1.29 45.90
C SER A 94 0.35 1.32 44.64
N ALA A 95 -0.58 2.27 44.53
CA ALA A 95 -1.39 2.47 43.32
C ALA A 95 -0.53 2.92 42.12
N VAL A 96 0.39 3.89 42.34
CA VAL A 96 1.33 4.36 41.32
C VAL A 96 2.28 3.25 40.88
N GLU A 97 2.77 2.41 41.81
CA GLU A 97 3.59 1.26 41.48
C GLU A 97 2.83 0.23 40.61
N GLY A 98 1.56 -0.02 40.94
CA GLY A 98 0.66 -0.86 40.14
C GLY A 98 0.53 -0.37 38.69
N ILE A 99 0.33 0.93 38.49
CA ILE A 99 0.30 1.57 37.16
C ILE A 99 1.67 1.48 36.47
N GLY A 100 2.76 1.59 37.23
CA GLY A 100 4.14 1.44 36.73
C GLY A 100 4.39 0.07 36.08
N GLY A 101 3.71 -0.99 36.56
CA GLY A 101 3.72 -2.31 35.93
C GLY A 101 3.18 -2.29 34.49
N ILE A 102 2.07 -1.57 34.26
CA ILE A 102 1.46 -1.40 32.93
C ILE A 102 2.41 -0.66 31.99
N GLN A 103 3.05 0.40 32.49
CA GLN A 103 4.01 1.17 31.71
C GLN A 103 5.22 0.32 31.29
N LYS A 104 5.79 -0.46 32.22
CA LYS A 104 6.91 -1.36 31.94
C LYS A 104 6.55 -2.41 30.90
N PHE A 105 5.42 -3.09 31.07
CA PHE A 105 4.94 -4.08 30.09
C PHE A 105 4.76 -3.47 28.70
N THR A 106 4.08 -2.32 28.61
CA THR A 106 3.82 -1.64 27.34
C THR A 106 5.13 -1.24 26.67
N LYS A 107 6.11 -0.73 27.43
CA LYS A 107 7.44 -0.37 26.89
C LYS A 107 8.17 -1.59 26.33
N SER A 108 8.23 -2.68 27.08
CA SER A 108 8.88 -3.93 26.63
C SER A 108 8.18 -4.54 25.41
N PHE A 109 6.85 -4.45 25.33
CA PHE A 109 6.10 -4.86 24.14
C PHE A 109 6.47 -4.03 22.91
N LEU A 110 6.48 -2.70 23.02
CA LEU A 110 6.89 -1.82 21.93
C LEU A 110 8.34 -2.11 21.48
N GLU A 111 9.27 -2.30 22.41
CA GLU A 111 10.66 -2.66 22.10
C GLU A 111 10.75 -4.00 21.35
N SER A 112 9.99 -5.02 21.76
CA SER A 112 9.95 -6.32 21.06
C SER A 112 9.42 -6.23 19.62
N MET A 113 8.54 -5.26 19.37
CA MET A 113 7.99 -4.96 18.05
C MET A 113 8.85 -3.96 17.28
N LYS A 114 10.00 -3.54 17.84
CA LYS A 114 10.89 -2.50 17.31
C LYS A 114 10.14 -1.21 16.97
N VAL A 115 9.24 -0.81 17.87
CA VAL A 115 8.52 0.45 17.78
C VAL A 115 9.29 1.51 18.54
N GLU A 116 9.62 2.60 17.84
CA GLU A 116 10.40 3.71 18.37
C GLU A 116 9.53 4.96 18.46
N ARG A 117 9.57 5.64 19.62
CA ARG A 117 8.87 6.92 19.84
C ARG A 117 9.86 8.06 19.59
N PHE A 118 9.47 9.05 18.80
CA PHE A 118 10.25 10.27 18.59
C PHE A 118 9.47 11.52 19.01
N ASN A 119 10.20 12.53 19.49
CA ASN A 119 9.67 13.79 20.02
C ASN A 119 10.50 14.97 19.49
N PRO A 120 10.18 15.49 18.30
CA PRO A 120 11.05 16.37 17.51
C PRO A 120 10.98 17.84 17.95
N VAL A 121 10.97 18.12 19.26
CA VAL A 121 11.02 19.50 19.77
C VAL A 121 12.35 20.13 19.37
N ASP A 122 12.33 21.40 18.94
CA ASP A 122 13.48 22.16 18.47
C ASP A 122 14.10 21.64 17.15
N GLU A 123 13.49 20.65 16.50
CA GLU A 123 13.91 20.16 15.19
C GLU A 123 13.20 20.92 14.04
N PRO A 124 13.82 21.00 12.84
CA PRO A 124 13.15 21.51 11.65
C PRO A 124 11.92 20.67 11.29
N PHE A 125 10.87 21.31 10.80
CA PHE A 125 9.70 20.61 10.30
C PHE A 125 10.04 19.78 9.05
N ASP A 126 9.57 18.52 9.00
CA ASP A 126 9.73 17.59 7.88
C ASP A 126 8.38 16.94 7.61
N PHE A 127 7.81 17.20 6.44
CA PHE A 127 6.50 16.68 6.03
C PHE A 127 6.41 15.16 6.01
N ARG A 128 7.55 14.45 5.96
CA ARG A 128 7.61 12.99 6.00
C ARG A 128 7.35 12.43 7.39
N PHE A 129 7.67 13.18 8.44
CA PHE A 129 7.60 12.69 9.83
C PHE A 129 6.65 13.51 10.71
N HIS A 130 6.26 14.71 10.27
CA HIS A 130 5.58 15.70 11.08
C HIS A 130 4.26 16.16 10.43
N GLU A 131 3.22 16.29 11.24
CA GLU A 131 1.92 16.87 10.88
C GLU A 131 1.76 18.18 11.67
N ALA A 132 1.86 19.32 10.99
CA ALA A 132 1.70 20.62 11.63
C ALA A 132 0.21 20.89 11.92
N LEU A 133 -0.16 20.99 13.20
CA LEU A 133 -1.53 21.31 13.60
C LEU A 133 -1.81 22.80 13.56
N THR A 134 -0.84 23.60 13.98
CA THR A 134 -0.95 25.05 14.01
C THR A 134 0.43 25.69 13.92
N THR A 135 0.43 27.01 13.69
CA THR A 135 1.64 27.82 13.68
C THR A 135 1.56 28.89 14.77
N VAL A 136 2.69 29.17 15.41
CA VAL A 136 2.81 30.24 16.40
C VAL A 136 3.81 31.27 15.91
N VAL A 137 3.48 32.55 16.08
CA VAL A 137 4.44 33.62 15.84
C VAL A 137 5.45 33.58 16.97
N ASN A 138 6.73 33.36 16.63
CA ASN A 138 7.82 33.40 17.59
C ASN A 138 9.06 33.99 16.91
N GLU A 139 9.53 35.14 17.39
CA GLU A 139 10.70 35.83 16.83
C GLU A 139 12.02 35.25 17.34
N GLU A 140 12.01 34.50 18.44
CA GLU A 140 13.20 33.91 19.06
C GLU A 140 13.60 32.57 18.40
N ILE A 141 12.65 31.91 17.73
CA ILE A 141 12.86 30.61 17.09
C ILE A 141 12.87 30.79 15.57
N GLU A 142 13.80 30.13 14.88
CA GLU A 142 13.85 30.14 13.42
C GLU A 142 12.52 29.67 12.81
N PRO A 143 12.00 30.28 11.73
CA PRO A 143 10.77 29.84 11.08
C PRO A 143 10.84 28.39 10.67
N HIS A 144 9.70 27.70 10.67
CA HIS A 144 9.58 26.32 10.24
C HIS A 144 10.29 25.32 11.17
N THR A 145 10.45 25.71 12.43
CA THR A 145 10.99 24.86 13.51
C THR A 145 9.85 24.41 14.42
N ILE A 146 9.96 23.20 14.95
CA ILE A 146 8.96 22.64 15.86
C ILE A 146 9.13 23.26 17.24
N VAL A 147 8.10 23.96 17.68
CA VAL A 147 8.05 24.66 18.97
C VAL A 147 7.50 23.75 20.07
N ASP A 148 6.54 22.88 19.71
CA ASP A 148 5.93 21.95 20.65
C ASP A 148 5.39 20.71 19.92
N VAL A 149 5.25 19.60 20.66
CA VAL A 149 4.77 18.32 20.16
C VAL A 149 3.56 17.90 20.97
N ILE A 150 2.38 18.12 20.38
CA ILE A 150 1.09 17.76 20.98
C ILE A 150 0.93 16.24 21.05
N GLN A 151 1.43 15.53 20.04
CA GLN A 151 1.39 14.08 19.99
C GLN A 151 2.69 13.55 19.39
N ALA A 152 3.42 12.74 20.16
CA ALA A 152 4.66 12.12 19.69
C ALA A 152 4.44 11.23 18.46
N GLY A 153 5.46 11.17 17.60
CA GLY A 153 5.49 10.28 16.45
C GLY A 153 6.04 8.90 16.80
N TYR A 154 5.75 7.94 15.94
CA TYR A 154 6.18 6.55 16.11
C TYR A 154 6.67 5.96 14.79
N LEU A 155 7.77 5.20 14.87
CA LEU A 155 8.31 4.37 13.80
C LEU A 155 8.15 2.89 14.18
N ILE A 156 7.99 2.02 13.18
CA ILE A 156 8.03 0.57 13.35
C ILE A 156 9.03 -0.02 12.36
N GLU A 157 10.06 -0.68 12.87
CA GLU A 157 11.16 -1.19 12.04
C GLU A 157 11.79 -0.14 11.09
N GLY A 158 11.79 1.14 11.50
CA GLY A 158 12.30 2.26 10.71
C GLY A 158 11.27 2.89 9.74
N GLU A 159 10.10 2.30 9.57
CA GLU A 159 9.01 2.84 8.76
C GLU A 159 8.08 3.73 9.59
N LEU A 160 7.55 4.79 8.98
CA LEU A 160 6.64 5.71 9.68
C LEU A 160 5.31 5.02 10.02
N LEU A 161 5.04 4.83 11.32
CA LEU A 161 3.77 4.32 11.81
C LEU A 161 2.76 5.45 12.06
N ARG A 162 3.23 6.56 12.65
CA ARG A 162 2.42 7.74 12.93
C ARG A 162 3.30 8.99 12.94
N PRO A 163 2.93 10.06 12.20
CA PRO A 163 3.65 11.32 12.29
C PRO A 163 3.49 11.96 13.68
N ALA A 164 4.47 12.76 14.08
CA ALA A 164 4.32 13.62 15.25
C ALA A 164 3.40 14.79 14.91
N LYS A 165 2.42 15.07 15.76
CA LYS A 165 1.58 16.27 15.62
C LYS A 165 2.22 17.42 16.37
N VAL A 166 2.53 18.48 15.63
CA VAL A 166 3.45 19.53 16.09
C VAL A 166 2.88 20.92 15.90
N VAL A 167 3.43 21.84 16.69
CA VAL A 167 3.26 23.29 16.56
C VAL A 167 4.52 23.84 15.93
N VAL A 168 4.39 24.63 14.86
CA VAL A 168 5.53 25.13 14.09
C VAL A 168 5.67 26.64 14.23
N SER A 169 6.89 27.14 14.32
CA SER A 169 7.16 28.58 14.34
C SER A 169 6.91 29.23 12.98
N LYS A 170 6.41 30.47 13.00
CA LYS A 170 6.42 31.39 11.87
C LYS A 170 6.90 32.77 12.33
N LYS A 171 7.43 33.55 11.39
CA LYS A 171 7.69 34.98 11.61
C LYS A 171 6.43 35.80 11.36
N GLU A 172 6.34 36.96 11.99
CA GLU A 172 5.27 37.91 11.73
C GLU A 172 5.44 38.47 10.31
N GLU A 173 4.45 38.25 9.43
CA GLU A 173 4.43 38.87 8.11
C GLU A 173 4.04 40.34 8.27
N LYS A 174 5.02 41.25 8.21
CA LYS A 174 4.73 42.67 8.00
C LYS A 174 4.11 42.83 6.61
N LYS A 175 2.79 42.98 6.55
CA LYS A 175 2.10 43.40 5.32
C LYS A 175 2.57 44.81 4.97
N GLU A 176 3.47 44.93 4.00
CA GLU A 176 3.74 46.18 3.32
C GLU A 176 2.46 46.58 2.58
N GLN A 177 1.84 47.66 3.04
CA GLN A 177 0.73 48.30 2.34
C GLN A 177 1.27 48.92 1.05
N GLU A 178 1.09 48.22 -0.07
CA GLU A 178 1.03 48.85 -1.39
C GLU A 178 -0.24 49.73 -1.46
N GLU A 179 -0.17 50.95 -0.95
CA GLU A 179 -0.98 52.06 -1.46
C GLU A 179 -0.14 52.87 -2.46
N GLU A 180 0.29 52.18 -3.53
CA GLU A 180 0.58 52.80 -4.80
C GLU A 180 -0.69 52.69 -5.65
N LYS A 181 -1.59 53.68 -5.56
CA LYS A 181 -2.50 54.13 -6.64
C LYS A 181 -3.48 55.21 -6.16
N GLY A 182 -3.30 56.40 -6.71
CA GLY A 182 -4.25 57.50 -6.64
C GLY A 182 -3.62 58.77 -7.18
N GLU A 183 -3.26 58.74 -8.46
CA GLU A 183 -3.06 59.95 -9.30
C GLU A 183 -4.24 60.92 -9.21
#